data_AF-A0A7Z9PTZ4-F1
#
_entry.id   AF-A0A7Z9PTZ4-F1
#
_cell.length_a   1.000
_cell.length_b   1.000
_cell.length_c   1.000
_cell.angle_alpha   90.00
_cell.angle_beta   90.00
_cell.angle_gamma   90.00
#
_symmetry.space_group_name_H-M   'P 1'
#
loop_
_entity.id
_entity.type
_entity.pdbx_description
1 polymer ?
#
loop_
_entity_poly.entity_id
_entity_poly.type
_entity_poly.pdbx_seq_one_letter_code
_entity_poly.pdbx_strand_id
1 'polypeptide(L)'
;MKKLLLITLLLSLTGLSQSLPAYLTIASWNIENLDGERKQEPVELARHLALTGAHVIALQEIHHTGPNLKNPRLEKALTQLDGEWDYRLFPNKPPNEKARLCGVAWNKNVVTPVGESFRVPIVDDPSDEFPIWHRHPHATKFRSTTSGKTDFLLISIHQKSNGRPKGKDEFFTRRQRALEGKTLMEALPV
;
A
#
# COMPACT_ATOMS: atom_id res chain seq x y z
N MET A 1 -11.16 39.99 57.25
CA MET A 1 -11.27 39.51 55.84
C MET A 1 -10.30 38.36 55.65
N LYS A 2 -10.80 37.12 55.54
CA LYS A 2 -9.98 35.91 55.37
C LYS A 2 -9.63 35.76 53.88
N LYS A 3 -8.35 35.76 53.52
CA LYS A 3 -7.89 35.46 52.16
C LYS A 3 -7.93 33.94 51.96
N LEU A 4 -8.75 33.50 51.02
CA LEU A 4 -8.86 32.12 50.58
C LEU A 4 -7.69 31.84 49.62
N LEU A 5 -6.79 30.94 49.99
CA LEU A 5 -5.68 30.49 49.15
C LEU A 5 -6.21 29.40 48.21
N LEU A 6 -6.39 29.73 46.93
CA LEU A 6 -6.78 28.77 45.90
C LEU A 6 -5.53 28.01 45.45
N ILE A 7 -5.39 26.76 45.89
CA ILE A 7 -4.34 25.85 45.39
C ILE A 7 -4.86 25.24 44.09
N THR A 8 -4.37 25.75 42.96
CA THR A 8 -4.60 25.11 41.65
C THR A 8 -3.66 23.92 41.54
N LEU A 9 -4.21 22.72 41.71
CA LEU A 9 -3.51 21.47 41.46
C LEU A 9 -3.32 21.31 39.94
N LEU A 10 -2.15 21.68 39.42
CA LEU A 10 -1.74 21.30 38.07
C LEU A 10 -1.46 19.78 38.07
N LEU A 11 -2.47 19.00 37.69
CA LEU A 11 -2.22 17.63 37.22
C LEU A 11 -1.39 17.75 35.94
N SER A 12 -0.10 17.45 36.04
CA SER A 12 0.73 17.14 34.88
C SER A 12 0.17 15.88 34.25
N LEU A 13 -0.61 16.06 33.18
CA LEU A 13 -0.84 15.03 32.18
C LEU A 13 0.54 14.66 31.63
N THR A 14 1.17 13.65 32.22
CA THR A 14 2.22 12.90 31.55
C THR A 14 1.54 12.19 30.39
N GLY A 15 1.35 12.91 29.29
CA GLY A 15 1.05 12.31 28.01
C GLY A 15 2.12 11.25 27.80
N LEU A 16 1.70 9.99 27.73
CA LEU A 16 2.54 8.89 27.27
C LEU A 16 3.06 9.33 25.91
N SER A 17 4.26 9.87 25.88
CA SER A 17 4.96 10.16 24.64
C SER A 17 5.21 8.79 24.03
N GLN A 18 4.36 8.41 23.08
CA GLN A 18 4.64 7.25 22.24
C GLN A 18 6.03 7.51 21.65
N SER A 19 7.01 6.71 22.08
CA SER A 19 8.35 6.81 21.56
C SER A 19 8.28 6.58 20.06
N LEU A 20 8.73 7.57 19.29
CA LEU A 20 8.80 7.44 17.84
C LEU A 20 9.62 6.20 17.47
N PRO A 21 9.25 5.47 16.41
CA PRO A 21 9.87 4.20 16.09
C PRO A 21 11.35 4.40 15.71
N ALA A 22 12.21 3.57 16.29
CA ALA A 22 13.65 3.56 15.98
C ALA A 22 13.94 3.20 14.52
N TYR A 23 13.02 2.50 13.85
CA TYR A 23 13.12 2.08 12.45
C TYR A 23 11.79 2.20 11.72
N LEU A 24 11.83 2.47 10.41
CA LEU A 24 10.65 2.39 9.56
C LEU A 24 10.53 0.97 9.01
N THR A 25 9.57 0.20 9.51
CA THR A 25 9.18 -1.10 8.95
C THR A 25 8.27 -0.92 7.74
N ILE A 26 8.67 -1.50 6.60
CA ILE A 26 7.89 -1.53 5.35
C ILE A 26 7.64 -3.01 5.00
N ALA A 27 6.39 -3.35 4.68
CA ALA A 27 6.01 -4.69 4.27
C ALA A 27 5.40 -4.69 2.86
N SER A 28 5.30 -5.87 2.26
CA SER A 28 4.52 -6.12 1.05
C SER A 28 3.64 -7.34 1.27
N TRP A 29 2.38 -7.27 0.85
CA TRP A 29 1.45 -8.37 1.02
C TRP A 29 0.51 -8.51 -0.19
N ASN A 30 0.61 -9.67 -0.84
CA ASN A 30 -0.42 -10.17 -1.73
C ASN A 30 -1.52 -10.81 -0.87
N ILE A 31 -2.65 -10.11 -0.77
CA ILE A 31 -3.84 -10.58 -0.08
C ILE A 31 -4.69 -11.31 -1.11
N GLU A 32 -4.44 -12.60 -1.26
CA GLU A 32 -4.99 -13.43 -2.33
C GLU A 32 -6.48 -13.16 -2.55
N ASN A 33 -6.79 -12.58 -3.71
CA ASN A 33 -8.16 -12.36 -4.20
C ASN A 33 -9.12 -11.68 -3.19
N LEU A 34 -8.64 -10.71 -2.41
CA LEU A 34 -9.46 -10.02 -1.39
C LEU A 34 -10.69 -9.37 -2.04
N ASP A 35 -11.89 -9.79 -1.62
CA ASP A 35 -13.18 -9.33 -2.16
C ASP A 35 -13.46 -9.71 -3.61
N GLY A 36 -12.66 -10.59 -4.21
CA GLY A 36 -13.08 -11.34 -5.38
C GLY A 36 -13.80 -12.62 -4.95
N GLU A 37 -13.19 -13.77 -5.18
CA GLU A 37 -13.77 -15.06 -4.76
C GLU A 37 -13.49 -15.36 -3.28
N ARG A 38 -12.49 -14.69 -2.68
CA ARG A 38 -12.11 -14.89 -1.28
C ARG A 38 -12.65 -13.76 -0.40
N LYS A 39 -13.42 -14.16 0.60
CA LYS A 39 -13.92 -13.27 1.65
C LYS A 39 -13.22 -13.57 2.97
N GLN A 40 -12.09 -12.88 3.18
CA GLN A 40 -11.35 -12.99 4.44
C GLN A 40 -11.99 -12.09 5.50
N GLU A 41 -11.97 -12.49 6.76
CA GLU A 41 -12.55 -11.66 7.81
C GLU A 41 -11.65 -10.46 8.14
N PRO A 42 -12.20 -9.23 8.29
CA PRO A 42 -11.41 -8.04 8.61
C PRO A 42 -10.53 -8.20 9.85
N VAL A 43 -11.01 -8.92 10.87
CA VAL A 43 -10.25 -9.16 12.11
C VAL A 43 -9.01 -10.03 11.89
N GLU A 44 -9.09 -11.03 11.00
CA GLU A 44 -7.93 -11.86 10.66
C GLU A 44 -6.92 -11.10 9.82
N LEU A 45 -7.40 -10.24 8.91
CA LEU A 45 -6.53 -9.31 8.18
C LEU A 45 -5.81 -8.38 9.15
N ALA A 46 -6.54 -7.73 10.07
CA ALA A 46 -5.97 -6.84 11.07
C ALA A 46 -4.94 -7.55 11.95
N ARG A 47 -5.25 -8.76 12.42
CA ARG A 47 -4.32 -9.56 13.22
C ARG A 47 -3.04 -9.87 12.46
N HIS A 48 -3.15 -10.25 11.19
CA HIS A 48 -1.97 -10.53 10.37
C HIS A 48 -1.13 -9.27 10.13
N LEU A 49 -1.77 -8.14 9.81
CA LEU A 49 -1.11 -6.84 9.63
C LEU A 49 -0.38 -6.40 10.91
N ALA A 50 -1.02 -6.53 12.07
CA ALA A 50 -0.42 -6.18 13.35
C ALA A 50 0.86 -7.00 13.66
N LEU A 51 0.87 -8.28 13.31
CA LEU A 51 2.05 -9.15 13.50
C LEU A 51 3.26 -8.70 12.68
N THR A 52 3.07 -7.96 11.59
CA THR A 52 4.18 -7.47 10.76
C THR A 52 4.95 -6.32 11.44
N GLY A 53 4.32 -5.58 12.35
CA GLY A 53 4.85 -4.32 12.87
C GLY A 53 5.14 -3.28 11.79
N ALA A 54 4.51 -3.40 10.61
CA ALA A 54 4.72 -2.49 9.50
C ALA A 54 4.12 -1.10 9.78
N HIS A 55 4.76 -0.07 9.24
CA HIS A 55 4.21 1.29 9.19
C HIS A 55 3.69 1.65 7.80
N VAL A 56 4.20 0.98 6.77
CA VAL A 56 3.76 1.11 5.39
C VAL A 56 3.70 -0.27 4.75
N ILE A 57 2.68 -0.51 3.95
CA ILE A 57 2.40 -1.81 3.34
C ILE A 57 2.12 -1.61 1.87
N ALA A 58 2.90 -2.25 1.01
CA ALA A 58 2.54 -2.44 -0.40
C ALA A 58 1.47 -3.54 -0.49
N LEU A 59 0.31 -3.19 -1.03
CA LEU A 59 -0.84 -4.08 -1.17
C LEU A 59 -0.91 -4.63 -2.59
N GLN A 60 -1.21 -5.92 -2.73
CA GLN A 60 -1.54 -6.56 -4.00
C GLN A 60 -2.82 -7.40 -3.89
N GLU A 61 -3.48 -7.59 -5.04
CA GLU A 61 -4.70 -8.41 -5.21
C GLU A 61 -5.98 -7.90 -4.54
N ILE A 62 -6.11 -6.57 -4.41
CA ILE A 62 -7.29 -5.97 -3.79
C ILE A 62 -8.38 -5.72 -4.84
N HIS A 63 -9.59 -6.22 -4.62
CA HIS A 63 -10.73 -5.85 -5.45
C HIS A 63 -11.41 -4.62 -4.85
N HIS A 64 -11.62 -3.56 -5.62
CA HIS A 64 -12.42 -2.45 -5.12
C HIS A 64 -13.91 -2.75 -5.31
N THR A 65 -14.65 -2.62 -4.23
CA THR A 65 -16.10 -2.88 -4.18
C THR A 65 -16.89 -1.62 -3.83
N GLY A 66 -16.20 -0.55 -3.40
CA GLY A 66 -16.76 0.77 -3.14
C GLY A 66 -16.44 1.83 -4.21
N PRO A 67 -16.96 3.05 -4.03
CA PRO A 67 -16.59 4.20 -4.85
C PRO A 67 -15.11 4.57 -4.66
N ASN A 68 -14.54 5.31 -5.62
CA ASN A 68 -13.21 5.92 -5.50
C ASN A 68 -12.07 4.94 -5.16
N LEU A 69 -12.10 3.74 -5.76
CA LEU A 69 -11.08 2.69 -5.54
C LEU A 69 -10.93 2.30 -4.05
N LYS A 70 -12.05 2.20 -3.33
CA LYS A 70 -12.08 1.76 -1.93
C LYS A 70 -12.58 0.32 -1.77
N ASN A 71 -12.08 -0.35 -0.74
CA ASN A 71 -12.46 -1.69 -0.28
C ASN A 71 -12.90 -1.61 1.20
N PRO A 72 -14.21 -1.72 1.50
CA PRO A 72 -14.73 -1.59 2.87
C PRO A 72 -14.21 -2.62 3.88
N ARG A 73 -13.80 -3.80 3.41
CA ARG A 73 -13.25 -4.84 4.28
C ARG A 73 -11.83 -4.50 4.74
N LEU A 74 -10.99 -4.02 3.82
CA LEU A 74 -9.67 -3.51 4.12
C LEU A 74 -9.77 -2.30 5.05
N GLU A 75 -10.71 -1.39 4.81
CA GLU A 75 -10.98 -0.26 5.72
C GLU A 75 -11.28 -0.74 7.13
N LYS A 76 -12.21 -1.69 7.27
CA LYS A 76 -12.55 -2.26 8.57
C LYS A 76 -11.37 -3.00 9.24
N ALA A 77 -10.46 -3.58 8.46
CA ALA A 77 -9.24 -4.19 9.00
C ALA A 77 -8.27 -3.12 9.50
N LEU A 78 -8.04 -2.06 8.73
CA LEU A 78 -7.14 -0.96 9.08
C LEU A 78 -7.62 -0.19 10.33
N THR A 79 -8.93 -0.05 10.55
CA THR A 79 -9.48 0.57 11.77
C THR A 79 -9.23 -0.24 13.05
N GLN A 80 -8.80 -1.51 12.93
CA GLN A 80 -8.48 -2.37 14.08
C GLN A 80 -6.98 -2.39 14.41
N LEU A 81 -6.16 -1.68 13.65
CA LEU A 81 -4.73 -1.54 13.92
C LEU A 81 -4.46 -0.38 14.88
N ASP A 82 -3.32 -0.44 15.57
CA ASP A 82 -2.86 0.67 16.39
C ASP A 82 -2.47 1.87 15.52
N GLY A 83 -2.91 3.06 15.95
CA GLY A 83 -2.70 4.32 15.26
C GLY A 83 -3.76 4.61 14.20
N GLU A 84 -3.56 5.70 13.45
CA GLU A 84 -4.46 6.07 12.37
C GLU A 84 -3.94 5.56 11.04
N TRP A 85 -4.69 4.69 10.37
CA TRP A 85 -4.31 4.12 9.08
C TRP A 85 -5.13 4.68 7.93
N ASP A 86 -4.48 4.85 6.78
CA ASP A 86 -5.14 5.16 5.51
C ASP A 86 -4.48 4.37 4.38
N TYR A 87 -5.14 4.33 3.22
CA TYR A 87 -4.68 3.57 2.07
C TYR A 87 -5.18 4.18 0.75
N ARG A 88 -4.42 3.86 -0.30
CA ARG A 88 -4.69 4.26 -1.68
C ARG A 88 -4.53 3.04 -2.58
N LEU A 89 -5.58 2.66 -3.29
CA LEU A 89 -5.49 1.69 -4.39
C LEU A 89 -5.21 2.42 -5.70
N PHE A 90 -4.52 1.74 -6.59
CA PHE A 90 -4.11 2.27 -7.88
C PHE A 90 -4.95 1.65 -8.99
N PRO A 91 -5.41 2.46 -9.98
CA PRO A 91 -6.13 1.92 -11.11
C PRO A 91 -5.23 0.99 -11.94
N ASN A 92 -5.81 -0.09 -12.45
CA ASN A 92 -5.16 -0.90 -13.46
C ASN A 92 -5.05 -0.13 -14.79
N LYS A 93 -4.32 -0.68 -15.76
CA LYS A 93 -4.22 -0.09 -17.10
C LYS A 93 -5.61 0.08 -17.75
N PRO A 94 -6.52 -0.93 -17.73
CA PRO A 94 -7.91 -0.71 -18.10
C PRO A 94 -8.64 0.07 -16.98
N PRO A 95 -9.17 1.28 -17.27
CA PRO A 95 -9.66 2.19 -16.21
C PRO A 95 -10.91 1.68 -15.48
N ASN A 96 -11.65 0.75 -16.08
CA ASN A 96 -12.87 0.17 -15.50
C ASN A 96 -12.63 -1.17 -14.79
N GLU A 97 -11.38 -1.67 -14.76
CA GLU A 97 -11.10 -2.93 -14.11
C GLU A 97 -11.04 -2.77 -12.60
N LYS A 98 -11.93 -3.49 -11.92
CA LYS A 98 -12.09 -3.38 -10.47
C LYS A 98 -11.29 -4.41 -9.66
N ALA A 99 -10.65 -5.33 -10.35
CA ALA A 99 -10.10 -6.55 -9.79
C ALA A 99 -8.57 -6.47 -9.65
N ARG A 100 -8.05 -7.14 -8.61
CA ARG A 100 -6.62 -7.39 -8.42
C ARG A 100 -5.76 -6.13 -8.46
N LEU A 101 -6.26 -5.03 -7.91
CA LEU A 101 -5.55 -3.76 -7.84
C LEU A 101 -4.32 -3.88 -6.93
N CYS A 102 -3.33 -3.05 -7.21
CA CYS A 102 -2.24 -2.78 -6.29
C CYS A 102 -2.53 -1.51 -5.49
N GLY A 103 -1.85 -1.31 -4.38
CA GLY A 103 -2.01 -0.12 -3.56
C GLY A 103 -0.92 0.02 -2.52
N VAL A 104 -1.11 1.02 -1.66
CA VAL A 104 -0.32 1.22 -0.44
C VAL A 104 -1.26 1.53 0.73
N ALA A 105 -0.95 0.99 1.91
CA ALA A 105 -1.53 1.41 3.19
C ALA A 105 -0.43 1.95 4.10
N TRP A 106 -0.74 2.93 4.95
CA TRP A 106 0.24 3.54 5.83
C TRP A 106 -0.37 3.99 7.16
N ASN A 107 0.46 3.98 8.20
CA ASN A 107 0.16 4.59 9.49
C ASN A 107 0.49 6.09 9.44
N LYS A 108 -0.54 6.93 9.51
CA LYS A 108 -0.48 8.39 9.46
C LYS A 108 0.33 9.00 10.60
N ASN A 109 0.48 8.29 11.72
CA ASN A 109 1.28 8.76 12.85
C ASN A 109 2.78 8.66 12.56
N VAL A 110 3.19 7.84 11.59
CA VAL A 110 4.60 7.52 11.30
C VAL A 110 5.08 8.07 9.96
N VAL A 111 4.20 8.08 8.96
CA VAL A 111 4.49 8.65 7.64
C VAL A 111 3.31 9.39 7.05
N THR A 112 3.59 10.29 6.12
CA THR A 112 2.58 11.02 5.35
C THR A 112 2.92 10.93 3.86
N PRO A 113 1.96 10.58 2.97
CA PRO A 113 2.21 10.64 1.54
C PRO A 113 2.46 12.09 1.10
N VAL A 114 3.42 12.28 0.19
CA VAL A 114 3.76 13.58 -0.39
C VAL A 114 3.10 13.67 -1.75
N GLY A 115 1.95 14.35 -1.82
CA GLY A 115 1.19 14.55 -3.04
C GLY A 115 0.46 13.29 -3.54
N GLU A 116 0.11 13.32 -4.83
CA GLU A 116 -0.53 12.20 -5.51
C GLU A 116 0.47 11.11 -5.90
N SER A 117 -0.03 9.87 -6.02
CA SER A 117 0.78 8.77 -6.52
C SER A 117 1.05 8.95 -8.00
N PHE A 118 2.30 8.86 -8.38
CA PHE A 118 2.74 9.02 -9.75
C PHE A 118 2.64 7.69 -10.50
N ARG A 119 1.83 7.64 -11.57
CA ARG A 119 1.81 6.48 -12.47
C ARG A 119 3.12 6.42 -13.24
N VAL A 120 3.89 5.34 -13.06
CA VAL A 120 5.21 5.19 -13.70
C VAL A 120 5.03 5.19 -15.23
N PRO A 121 5.77 5.99 -16.02
CA PRO A 121 5.52 6.22 -17.44
C PRO A 121 6.06 5.08 -18.31
N ILE A 122 5.53 3.87 -18.11
CA ILE A 122 5.85 2.71 -18.92
C ILE A 122 5.02 2.75 -20.21
N VAL A 123 5.70 2.68 -21.34
CA VAL A 123 5.10 2.59 -22.67
C VAL A 123 5.11 1.12 -23.09
N ASP A 124 3.94 0.57 -23.38
CA ASP A 124 3.84 -0.77 -23.96
C ASP A 124 4.27 -0.73 -25.43
N ASP A 125 5.05 -1.71 -25.86
CA ASP A 125 5.32 -1.92 -27.26
C ASP A 125 4.08 -2.57 -27.92
N PRO A 126 3.42 -1.92 -28.89
CA PRO A 126 2.24 -2.49 -29.54
C PRO A 126 2.53 -3.75 -30.35
N SER A 127 3.81 -4.06 -30.63
CA SER A 127 4.24 -5.30 -31.25
C SER A 127 4.33 -6.48 -30.27
N ASP A 128 4.27 -6.22 -28.97
CA ASP A 128 4.25 -7.29 -27.97
C ASP A 128 2.97 -8.12 -28.07
N GLU A 129 3.09 -9.44 -27.95
CA GLU A 129 1.95 -10.36 -27.99
C GLU A 129 1.00 -10.23 -26.77
N PHE A 130 1.31 -9.35 -25.82
CA PHE A 130 0.57 -9.13 -24.59
C PHE A 130 0.75 -7.69 -24.09
N PRO A 131 -0.25 -7.14 -23.37
CA PRO A 131 -0.02 -5.91 -22.62
C PRO A 131 1.02 -6.19 -21.54
N ILE A 132 2.14 -5.45 -21.55
CA ILE A 132 3.28 -5.68 -20.65
C ILE A 132 2.79 -5.59 -19.20
N TRP A 133 2.16 -4.46 -18.84
CA TRP A 133 1.63 -4.22 -17.50
C TRP A 133 0.11 -4.11 -17.48
N HIS A 134 -0.56 -5.15 -16.96
CA HIS A 134 -1.99 -5.07 -16.67
C HIS A 134 -2.27 -4.23 -15.42
N ARG A 135 -1.51 -4.49 -14.35
CA ARG A 135 -1.50 -3.73 -13.09
C ARG A 135 -0.38 -2.72 -13.17
N HIS A 136 -0.69 -1.52 -13.66
CA HIS A 136 0.32 -0.50 -13.96
C HIS A 136 1.02 -0.03 -12.67
N PRO A 137 2.36 0.01 -12.61
CA PRO A 137 3.07 0.46 -11.42
C PRO A 137 2.80 1.93 -11.07
N HIS A 138 2.65 2.21 -9.78
CA HIS A 138 2.52 3.58 -9.25
C HIS A 138 3.52 3.80 -8.12
N ALA A 139 4.15 4.96 -8.12
CA ALA A 139 5.08 5.41 -7.09
C ALA A 139 4.38 6.35 -6.11
N THR A 140 4.46 6.04 -4.81
CA THR A 140 4.01 6.95 -3.74
C THR A 140 5.22 7.40 -2.95
N LYS A 141 5.44 8.72 -2.89
CA LYS A 141 6.44 9.29 -1.99
C LYS A 141 5.87 9.39 -0.59
N PHE A 142 6.64 8.98 0.40
CA PHE A 142 6.32 9.14 1.81
C PHE A 142 7.37 10.04 2.48
N ARG A 143 6.89 10.93 3.34
CA ARG A 143 7.69 11.67 4.30
C ARG A 143 7.50 11.05 5.66
N SER A 144 8.60 10.79 6.37
CA SER A 144 8.50 10.34 7.75
C SER A 144 8.14 11.50 8.68
N THR A 145 7.28 11.24 9.66
CA THR A 145 6.99 12.15 10.77
C THR A 145 8.06 12.06 11.87
N THR A 146 8.95 11.07 11.78
CA THR A 146 10.01 10.81 12.75
C THR A 146 11.28 11.57 12.39
N SER A 147 11.81 12.35 13.34
CA SER A 147 13.05 13.09 13.16
C SER A 147 14.22 12.17 12.79
N GLY A 148 15.07 12.61 11.87
CA GLY A 148 16.24 11.85 11.40
C GLY A 148 15.92 10.69 10.44
N LYS A 149 14.66 10.54 10.00
CA LYS A 149 14.29 9.58 8.94
C LYS A 149 14.18 10.27 7.59
N THR A 150 14.60 9.58 6.53
CA THR A 150 14.57 10.08 5.15
C THR A 150 13.23 9.81 4.50
N ASP A 151 12.82 10.70 3.60
CA ASP A 151 11.71 10.46 2.67
C ASP A 151 12.04 9.25 1.77
N PHE A 152 11.03 8.48 1.36
CA PHE A 152 11.23 7.34 0.47
C PHE A 152 10.12 7.22 -0.57
N LEU A 153 10.39 6.49 -1.65
CA LEU A 153 9.41 6.12 -2.66
C LEU A 153 9.07 4.64 -2.49
N LEU A 154 7.78 4.33 -2.52
CA LEU A 154 7.28 2.96 -2.56
C LEU A 154 6.54 2.73 -3.87
N ILE A 155 6.93 1.68 -4.60
CA ILE A 155 6.27 1.23 -5.83
C ILE A 155 5.71 -0.17 -5.57
N SER A 156 4.39 -0.29 -5.42
CA SER A 156 3.73 -1.59 -5.29
C SER A 156 3.61 -2.23 -6.67
N ILE A 157 4.20 -3.41 -6.85
CA ILE A 157 4.16 -4.17 -8.10
C ILE A 157 3.56 -5.55 -7.87
N HIS A 158 2.84 -6.04 -8.88
CA HIS A 158 2.36 -7.41 -8.93
C HIS A 158 2.51 -7.95 -10.34
N GLN A 159 3.67 -8.57 -10.61
CA GLN A 159 4.02 -9.12 -11.92
C GLN A 159 3.10 -10.27 -12.34
N LYS A 160 3.15 -10.62 -13.62
CA LYS A 160 2.49 -11.83 -14.11
C LYS A 160 3.05 -13.06 -13.38
N SER A 161 2.20 -14.05 -13.12
CA SER A 161 2.63 -15.34 -12.56
C SER A 161 3.21 -16.25 -13.64
N ASN A 162 3.91 -17.32 -13.24
CA ASN A 162 4.44 -18.36 -14.14
C ASN A 162 3.36 -19.31 -14.69
N GLY A 163 2.11 -18.86 -14.81
CA GLY A 163 1.03 -19.67 -15.38
C GLY A 163 1.25 -19.93 -16.87
N ARG A 164 0.69 -21.01 -17.39
CA ARG A 164 0.66 -21.30 -18.84
C ARG A 164 -0.74 -21.01 -19.37
N PRO A 165 -0.97 -19.86 -20.05
CA PRO A 165 -2.26 -19.58 -20.65
C PRO A 165 -2.62 -20.65 -21.70
N LYS A 166 -3.91 -20.94 -21.84
CA LYS A 166 -4.39 -21.89 -22.85
C LYS A 166 -3.97 -21.41 -24.25
N GLY A 167 -3.39 -22.32 -25.04
CA GLY A 167 -2.95 -22.01 -26.40
C GLY A 167 -1.63 -21.24 -26.50
N LYS A 168 -0.90 -21.06 -25.39
CA LYS A 168 0.44 -20.45 -25.38
C LYS A 168 1.52 -21.44 -24.97
N ASP A 169 2.75 -21.16 -25.39
CA ASP A 169 3.92 -21.94 -24.97
C ASP A 169 4.26 -21.70 -23.48
N GLU A 170 5.09 -22.57 -22.93
CA GLU A 170 5.47 -22.55 -21.51
C GLU A 170 6.33 -21.34 -21.09
N PHE A 171 6.95 -20.64 -22.06
CA PHE A 171 7.76 -19.46 -21.81
C PHE A 171 6.99 -18.16 -21.95
N PHE A 172 5.74 -18.20 -22.43
CA PHE A 172 4.94 -17.01 -22.71
C PHE A 172 4.88 -16.02 -21.55
N THR A 173 4.49 -16.48 -20.35
CA THR A 173 4.43 -15.61 -19.17
C THR A 173 5.81 -15.26 -18.62
N ARG A 174 6.83 -16.09 -18.84
CA ARG A 174 8.22 -15.77 -18.48
C ARG A 174 8.73 -14.59 -19.31
N ARG A 175 8.42 -14.56 -20.62
CA ARG A 175 8.73 -13.42 -21.50
C ARG A 175 8.01 -12.16 -21.03
N GLN A 176 6.72 -12.27 -20.68
CA GLN A 176 5.97 -11.15 -20.12
C GLN A 176 6.59 -10.57 -18.85
N ARG A 177 6.95 -11.42 -17.88
CA ARG A 177 7.59 -10.98 -16.63
C ARG A 177 8.95 -10.32 -16.86
N ALA A 178 9.73 -10.84 -17.80
CA ALA A 178 11.03 -10.26 -18.16
C ALA A 178 10.86 -8.85 -18.74
N LEU A 179 9.86 -8.66 -19.62
CA LEU A 179 9.52 -7.34 -20.16
C LEU A 179 8.94 -6.41 -19.08
N GLU A 180 8.08 -6.91 -18.18
CA GLU A 180 7.60 -6.15 -17.02
C GLU A 180 8.79 -5.60 -16.21
N GLY A 181 9.74 -6.47 -15.85
CA GLY A 181 10.95 -6.07 -15.10
C GLY A 181 11.83 -5.07 -15.87
N LYS A 182 12.11 -5.35 -17.15
CA LYS A 182 12.94 -4.49 -18.00
C LYS A 182 12.34 -3.09 -18.13
N THR A 183 11.06 -2.99 -18.52
CA THR A 183 10.38 -1.71 -18.76
C THR A 183 10.23 -0.88 -17.48
N LEU A 184 10.04 -1.54 -16.33
CA LEU A 184 10.05 -0.85 -15.04
C LEU A 184 11.42 -0.24 -14.77
N MET A 185 12.50 -1.01 -14.96
CA MET A 185 13.87 -0.50 -14.73
C MET A 185 14.23 0.65 -15.67
N GLU A 186 13.81 0.60 -16.94
CA GLU A 186 14.01 1.68 -17.92
C GLU A 186 13.24 2.97 -17.56
N ALA A 187 12.10 2.84 -16.87
CA ALA A 187 11.27 3.97 -16.46
C ALA A 187 11.68 4.60 -15.12
N LEU A 188 12.57 3.96 -14.35
CA LEU A 188 13.06 4.50 -13.09
C LEU A 188 14.27 5.41 -13.34
N PRO A 189 14.39 6.53 -12.60
CA PRO A 189 15.61 7.33 -12.63
C PRO A 189 16.77 6.48 -12.09
N VAL A 190 17.82 6.34 -12.90
CA VAL A 190 19.11 5.73 -12.53
C VAL A 190 20.04 6.74 -11.87
#